data_AF-A0A920IEA3-F1
#
_entry.id   AF-A0A920IEA3-F1
#
_cell.length_a   1.000
_cell.length_b   1.000
_cell.length_c   1.000
_cell.angle_alpha   90.00
_cell.angle_beta   90.00
_cell.angle_gamma   90.00
#
_symmetry.space_group_name_H-M   'P 1'
#
loop_
_entity.id
_entity.type
_entity.pdbx_description
1 polymer ?
#
loop_
_entity_poly.entity_id
_entity_poly.type
_entity_poly.pdbx_seq_one_letter_code
_entity_poly.pdbx_strand_id
1 'polypeptide(L)'
;MCQYSADDGCMNDWHLQHAMQMAMSGAGMFVFEATAVERRGRITHNCVGLYQIQNENAMRRVLNAARSVATNDLKFAIQLGHAGRKASHNVPWLGGRALSKARMLG
;
A
#
# COMPACT_ATOMS: atom_id res chain seq x y z
N MET A 1 0.49 -6.05 -5.07
CA MET A 1 1.71 -5.58 -5.79
C MET A 1 1.94 -4.11 -5.44
N CYS A 2 3.13 -3.73 -4.97
CA CYS A 2 3.39 -2.35 -4.51
C CYS A 2 3.08 -1.32 -5.58
N GLN A 3 2.25 -0.35 -5.23
CA GLN A 3 1.90 0.78 -6.09
C GLN A 3 2.87 1.94 -5.90
N TYR A 4 3.49 2.04 -4.71
CA TYR A 4 4.41 3.12 -4.35
C TYR A 4 3.77 4.52 -4.50
N SER A 5 2.50 4.63 -4.11
CA SER A 5 1.69 5.85 -4.27
C SER A 5 1.14 6.38 -2.94
N ALA A 6 1.45 5.75 -1.81
CA ALA A 6 0.92 6.17 -0.52
C ALA A 6 1.54 7.50 -0.08
N ASP A 7 0.80 8.24 0.74
CA ASP A 7 1.30 9.40 1.45
C ASP A 7 1.40 9.05 2.93
N ASP A 8 2.61 9.01 3.45
CA ASP A 8 2.90 8.60 4.82
C ASP A 8 2.21 7.30 5.29
N GLY A 9 2.17 6.30 4.39
CA GLY A 9 1.47 5.04 4.62
C GLY A 9 -0.05 5.08 4.41
N CYS A 10 -0.65 6.25 4.27
CA CYS A 10 -2.08 6.38 3.96
C CYS A 10 -2.35 6.09 2.48
N MET A 11 -3.33 5.23 2.25
CA MET A 11 -3.93 5.07 0.93
C MET A 11 -4.65 6.37 0.51
N ASN A 12 -4.65 6.64 -0.79
CA ASN A 12 -5.28 7.80 -1.42
C ASN A 12 -6.11 7.36 -2.64
N ASP A 13 -6.52 8.30 -3.49
CA ASP A 13 -7.40 8.01 -4.63
C ASP A 13 -6.78 7.09 -5.68
N TRP A 14 -5.44 7.00 -5.75
CA TRP A 14 -4.76 5.99 -6.55
C TRP A 14 -5.17 4.58 -6.12
N HIS A 15 -5.11 4.32 -4.82
CA HIS A 15 -5.41 3.00 -4.26
C HIS A 15 -6.91 2.71 -4.32
N LEU A 16 -7.75 3.74 -4.19
CA LEU A 16 -9.19 3.64 -4.39
C LEU A 16 -9.52 3.14 -5.79
N GLN A 17 -9.03 3.85 -6.82
CA GLN A 17 -9.26 3.47 -8.21
C GLN A 17 -8.73 2.06 -8.50
N HIS A 18 -7.50 1.77 -8.05
CA HIS A 18 -6.88 0.47 -8.27
C HIS A 18 -7.69 -0.67 -7.62
N ALA A 19 -8.05 -0.53 -6.34
CA ALA A 19 -8.79 -1.57 -5.63
C ALA A 19 -10.20 -1.79 -6.20
N MET A 20 -10.88 -0.72 -6.64
CA MET A 20 -12.18 -0.84 -7.31
C MET A 20 -12.06 -1.56 -8.66
N GLN A 21 -11.03 -1.26 -9.45
CA GLN A 21 -10.77 -1.98 -10.70
C GLN A 21 -10.50 -3.47 -10.44
N MET A 22 -9.70 -3.79 -9.42
CA MET A 22 -9.47 -5.18 -9.03
C MET A 22 -10.74 -5.86 -8.55
N ALA A 23 -11.62 -5.14 -7.84
CA ALA A 23 -12.91 -5.66 -7.40
C ALA A 23 -13.85 -6.05 -8.56
N MET A 24 -13.77 -5.34 -9.69
CA MET A 24 -14.58 -5.63 -10.88
C MET A 24 -13.95 -6.65 -11.84
N SER A 25 -12.75 -7.14 -11.55
CA SER A 25 -11.94 -7.96 -12.49
C SER A 25 -12.42 -9.40 -12.68
N GLY A 26 -13.27 -9.92 -11.79
CA GLY A 26 -13.67 -11.33 -11.78
C GLY A 26 -12.69 -12.28 -11.09
N ALA A 27 -11.61 -11.77 -10.48
CA ALA A 27 -10.69 -12.58 -9.66
C ALA A 27 -11.40 -13.22 -8.45
N GLY A 28 -10.87 -14.34 -7.95
CA GLY A 28 -11.38 -14.97 -6.71
C GLY A 28 -10.81 -14.34 -5.42
N MET A 29 -9.64 -13.70 -5.50
CA MET A 29 -9.01 -13.01 -4.38
C MET A 29 -8.17 -11.82 -4.85
N PHE A 30 -8.21 -10.73 -4.08
CA PHE A 30 -7.33 -9.58 -4.23
C PHE A 30 -6.56 -9.36 -2.92
N VAL A 31 -5.23 -9.31 -3.05
CA VAL A 31 -4.33 -9.04 -1.92
C VAL A 31 -3.76 -7.64 -2.08
N PHE A 32 -4.06 -6.76 -1.12
CA PHE A 32 -3.44 -5.44 -1.05
C PHE A 32 -1.91 -5.56 -0.99
N GLU A 33 -1.23 -4.52 -1.47
CA GLU A 33 0.22 -4.48 -1.49
C GLU A 33 0.86 -4.64 -0.11
N ALA A 34 2.17 -4.96 -0.12
CA ALA A 34 2.96 -5.08 1.09
C ALA A 34 2.79 -3.83 1.95
N THR A 35 2.12 -4.00 3.08
CA THR A 35 1.70 -2.94 3.98
C THR A 35 2.59 -2.96 5.22
N ALA A 36 3.30 -1.86 5.44
CA ALA A 36 4.28 -1.77 6.50
C ALA A 36 3.63 -1.77 7.89
N VAL A 37 4.14 -2.60 8.80
CA VAL A 37 3.68 -2.67 10.20
C VAL A 37 4.25 -1.56 11.10
N GLU A 38 5.26 -0.84 10.61
CA GLU A 38 5.83 0.36 11.24
C GLU A 38 6.43 1.28 10.17
N ARG A 39 6.53 2.59 10.46
CA ARG A 39 6.99 3.61 9.51
C ARG A 39 8.35 3.27 8.87
N ARG A 40 9.31 2.81 9.68
CA ARG A 40 10.67 2.43 9.23
C ARG A 40 10.71 1.12 8.42
N GLY A 41 9.65 0.34 8.47
CA GLY A 41 9.53 -0.93 7.76
C GLY A 41 9.14 -0.79 6.29
N ARG A 42 8.87 0.42 5.82
CA ARG A 42 8.51 0.69 4.43
C ARG A 42 9.70 0.50 3.48
N ILE A 43 9.45 -0.08 2.31
CA ILE A 43 10.47 -0.18 1.24
C ILE A 43 10.81 1.23 0.75
N THR A 44 9.79 2.02 0.41
CA THR A 44 9.91 3.43 0.00
C THR A 44 8.98 4.28 0.86
N HIS A 45 9.20 5.60 0.89
CA HIS A 45 8.31 6.51 1.61
C HIS A 45 6.86 6.47 1.11
N ASN A 46 6.64 5.98 -0.10
CA ASN A 46 5.33 5.84 -0.72
C ASN A 46 4.71 4.43 -0.59
N CYS A 47 5.27 3.56 0.27
CA CYS A 47 4.61 2.31 0.62
C CYS A 47 3.44 2.54 1.58
N VAL A 48 2.37 1.75 1.40
CA VAL A 48 1.24 1.68 2.33
C VAL A 48 1.71 1.24 3.72
N GLY A 49 1.07 1.79 4.75
CA GLY A 49 1.30 1.48 6.16
C GLY A 49 0.03 1.03 6.85
N LEU A 50 0.18 0.39 8.01
CA LEU A 50 -0.89 0.12 8.95
C LEU A 50 -0.34 0.24 10.38
N TYR A 51 0.23 1.40 10.68
CA TYR A 51 0.93 1.69 11.94
C TYR A 51 0.40 2.94 12.66
N GLN A 52 -0.57 3.64 12.07
CA GLN A 52 -1.32 4.73 12.70
C GLN A 52 -2.79 4.67 12.31
N ILE A 53 -3.63 5.34 13.09
CA ILE A 53 -5.09 5.39 12.89
C ILE A 53 -5.46 6.02 11.54
N GLN A 54 -4.69 6.99 11.06
CA GLN A 54 -4.89 7.61 9.75
C GLN A 54 -4.71 6.59 8.62
N ASN A 55 -3.71 5.71 8.74
CA ASN A 55 -3.49 4.67 7.74
C ASN A 55 -4.68 3.68 7.70
N GLU A 56 -5.17 3.28 8.87
CA GLU A 56 -6.33 2.39 8.99
C GLU A 56 -7.59 3.03 8.40
N ASN A 57 -7.87 4.29 8.74
CA ASN A 57 -9.03 5.02 8.21
C ASN A 57 -8.97 5.15 6.68
N ALA A 58 -7.79 5.47 6.14
CA ALA A 58 -7.56 5.54 4.71
C ALA A 58 -7.80 4.18 4.02
N MET A 59 -7.30 3.09 4.60
CA MET A 59 -7.50 1.73 4.08
C MET A 59 -8.95 1.30 4.16
N ARG A 60 -9.67 1.63 5.25
CA ARG A 60 -11.09 1.34 5.41
C ARG A 60 -11.92 2.00 4.32
N ARG A 61 -11.62 3.25 3.96
CA ARG A 61 -12.27 3.95 2.83
C ARG A 61 -12.11 3.16 1.53
N VAL A 62 -10.88 2.78 1.19
CA VAL A 62 -10.56 2.03 -0.03
C VAL A 62 -11.22 0.66 -0.05
N LEU A 63 -11.11 -0.10 1.05
CA LEU A 63 -11.67 -1.43 1.18
C LEU A 63 -13.20 -1.42 1.06
N ASN A 64 -13.88 -0.47 1.70
CA ASN A 64 -15.33 -0.36 1.63
C ASN A 64 -15.82 -0.06 0.21
N ALA A 65 -15.16 0.87 -0.48
CA ALA A 65 -15.50 1.21 -1.87
C ALA A 65 -15.21 0.07 -2.85
N ALA A 66 -14.12 -0.67 -2.66
CA ALA A 66 -13.82 -1.85 -3.47
C ALA A 66 -14.87 -2.95 -3.24
N ARG A 67 -15.25 -3.21 -1.97
CA ARG A 67 -16.30 -4.18 -1.62
C ARG A 67 -17.66 -3.82 -2.23
N SER A 68 -18.02 -2.54 -2.33
CA SER A 68 -19.31 -2.12 -2.87
C SER A 68 -19.46 -2.35 -4.37
N VAL A 69 -18.36 -2.59 -5.10
CA VAL A 69 -18.36 -2.83 -6.55
C VAL A 69 -17.86 -4.22 -6.94
N ALA A 70 -17.61 -5.11 -5.97
CA ALA A 70 -17.17 -6.47 -6.25
C ALA A 70 -18.24 -7.23 -7.04
N THR A 71 -17.85 -7.82 -8.18
CA THR A 71 -18.80 -8.49 -9.11
C THR A 71 -19.05 -9.96 -8.79
N ASN A 72 -18.29 -10.53 -7.85
CA ASN A 72 -18.38 -11.90 -7.38
C ASN A 72 -18.02 -11.98 -5.88
N ASP A 73 -17.92 -13.19 -5.32
CA ASP A 73 -17.48 -13.41 -3.93
C ASP A 73 -15.95 -13.23 -3.73
N LEU A 74 -15.41 -12.13 -4.26
CA LEU A 74 -14.00 -11.77 -4.18
C LEU A 74 -13.56 -11.67 -2.71
N LYS A 75 -12.52 -12.41 -2.36
CA LYS A 75 -11.88 -12.28 -1.04
C LYS A 75 -10.84 -11.17 -1.05
N PHE A 76 -10.87 -10.33 -0.02
CA PHE A 76 -9.88 -9.28 0.19
C PHE A 76 -8.91 -9.72 1.29
N ALA A 77 -7.62 -9.67 1.00
CA ALA A 77 -6.55 -9.96 1.96
C ALA A 77 -5.50 -8.84 1.94
N ILE A 78 -4.64 -8.84 2.95
CA ILE A 78 -3.55 -7.87 3.09
C ILE A 78 -2.24 -8.60 3.36
N GLN A 79 -1.18 -8.16 2.69
CA GLN A 79 0.17 -8.63 2.96
C GLN A 79 0.83 -7.69 3.98
N LEU A 80 0.92 -8.09 5.24
CA LEU A 80 1.71 -7.35 6.24
C LEU A 80 3.20 -7.59 6.01
N GLY A 81 4.02 -6.55 6.17
CA GLY A 81 5.46 -6.66 5.91
C GLY A 81 6.33 -5.67 6.67
N HIS A 82 7.62 -6.03 6.76
CA HIS A 82 8.70 -5.15 7.19
C HIS A 82 9.91 -5.38 6.28
N ALA A 83 10.36 -4.33 5.57
CA ALA A 83 11.41 -4.44 4.55
C ALA A 83 12.82 -4.69 5.14
N GLY A 84 13.02 -4.40 6.43
CA GLY A 84 14.28 -4.65 7.13
C GLY A 84 15.43 -3.89 6.46
N ARG A 85 16.52 -4.59 6.14
CA ARG A 85 17.67 -3.99 5.43
C ARG A 85 17.35 -3.44 4.02
N LYS A 86 16.18 -3.77 3.46
CA LYS A 86 15.71 -3.27 2.16
C LYS A 86 14.74 -2.09 2.29
N ALA A 87 14.58 -1.53 3.49
CA ALA A 87 13.81 -0.31 3.72
C ALA A 87 14.52 0.94 3.18
N SER A 88 13.82 2.07 3.13
CA SER A 88 14.40 3.38 2.79
C SER A 88 15.09 3.42 1.41
N HIS A 89 14.40 2.96 0.38
CA HIS A 89 14.81 3.06 -1.02
C HIS A 89 13.94 4.07 -1.78
N ASN A 90 14.47 4.60 -2.87
CA ASN A 90 13.68 5.33 -3.86
C ASN A 90 12.62 4.41 -4.49
N VAL A 91 11.56 5.01 -5.01
CA VAL A 91 10.61 4.32 -5.88
C VAL A 91 11.30 3.72 -7.11
N PRO A 92 10.78 2.61 -7.69
CA PRO A 92 11.47 1.89 -8.75
C PRO A 92 11.79 2.75 -9.98
N TRP A 93 10.89 3.65 -10.39
CA TRP A 93 11.10 4.52 -11.55
C TRP A 93 12.13 5.64 -11.32
N LEU A 94 12.57 5.86 -10.08
CA LEU A 94 13.73 6.69 -9.73
C LEU A 94 15.00 5.86 -9.52
N GLY A 95 15.02 4.62 -10.03
CA GLY A 95 16.16 3.72 -10.01
C GLY A 95 16.25 2.81 -8.78
N GLY A 96 15.29 2.89 -7.85
CA GLY A 96 15.16 1.93 -6.75
C GLY A 96 16.35 1.83 -5.80
N ARG A 97 17.25 2.83 -5.78
CA ARG A 97 18.46 2.82 -4.94
C ARG A 97 18.13 3.22 -3.50
N ALA A 98 18.92 2.72 -2.55
CA ALA A 98 18.86 3.15 -1.16
C ALA A 98 18.98 4.68 -1.04
N LEU A 99 18.19 5.27 -0.15
CA LEU A 99 18.24 6.69 0.16
C LEU A 99 19.53 7.01 0.91
N SER A 100 20.04 8.23 0.72
CA SER A 100 21.12 8.74 1.57
C SER A 100 20.61 8.93 3.00
N LYS A 101 21.50 8.89 4.01
CA LYS A 101 21.13 9.10 5.41
C LYS A 101 20.29 10.37 5.62
N ALA A 102 20.62 11.46 4.92
CA ALA A 102 19.90 12.72 4.98
C ALA A 102 18.43 12.63 4.51
N ARG A 103 18.10 11.66 3.64
CA ARG A 103 16.75 11.46 3.09
C ARG A 103 15.98 10.30 3.75
N MET A 104 16.60 9.57 4.67
CA MET A 104 15.96 8.45 5.38
C MET A 104 14.98 8.90 6.47
N LEU A 105 15.16 10.10 7.02
CA LEU A 105 14.36 10.64 8.14
C LEU A 105 13.12 11.43 7.70
N GLY A 106 12.93 11.61 6.39
CA GLY A 106 11.73 12.23 5.82
C GLY A 106 10.51 11.31 5.82
#